data_AF-A0A3M1UE83-F1
#
_entry.id   AF-A0A3M1UE83-F1
#
_cell.length_a   1.000
_cell.length_b   1.000
_cell.length_c   1.000
_cell.angle_alpha   90.00
_cell.angle_beta   90.00
_cell.angle_gamma   90.00
#
_symmetry.space_group_name_H-M   'P 1'
#
loop_
_entity.id
_entity.type
_entity.pdbx_description
1 polymer ?
#
loop_
_entity_poly.entity_id
_entity_poly.type
_entity_poly.pdbx_seq_one_letter_code
_entity_poly.pdbx_strand_id
1 'polypeptide(L)'
;MKRAGNPCNDYVERIVLVALGEEDHEAERHAEECQGCREWLEEMKRIMEVARLKRFEPPQELVDQVKGWAERRTVRAEPVRSSLGLAGARRGEADAFQVLLDAAGETVRVAYTREDGSWKVLVEAPAIYGSLRIGGKTVAGSDGRFRFTVRSLK
;
A
#
# COMPACT_ATOMS: atom_id res chain seq x y z
N MET A 1 11.96 -39.89 -32.58
CA MET A 1 12.30 -38.69 -33.37
C MET A 1 11.89 -37.46 -32.56
N LYS A 2 12.86 -36.72 -31.99
CA LYS A 2 12.59 -35.42 -31.36
C LYS A 2 12.18 -34.46 -32.48
N ARG A 3 10.99 -33.85 -32.41
CA ARG A 3 10.63 -32.74 -33.32
C ARG A 3 11.64 -31.63 -33.02
N ALA A 4 12.47 -31.28 -34.00
CA ALA A 4 13.27 -30.06 -33.92
C ALA A 4 12.28 -28.91 -33.67
N GLY A 5 12.43 -28.20 -32.55
CA GLY A 5 11.62 -27.02 -32.27
C GLY A 5 11.80 -26.03 -33.41
N ASN A 6 10.72 -25.39 -33.85
CA ASN A 6 10.82 -24.31 -34.81
C ASN A 6 11.68 -23.20 -34.16
N PRO A 7 12.83 -22.80 -34.74
CA PRO A 7 13.72 -21.81 -34.14
C PRO A 7 13.02 -20.49 -33.80
N CYS A 8 11.87 -20.20 -34.43
CA CYS A 8 11.05 -19.02 -34.14
C CYS A 8 10.46 -19.01 -32.72
N ASN A 9 10.24 -20.18 -32.09
CA ASN A 9 9.60 -20.26 -30.78
C ASN A 9 10.42 -19.55 -29.69
N ASP A 10 11.74 -19.59 -29.80
CA ASP A 10 12.66 -18.95 -28.84
C ASP A 10 12.62 -17.41 -28.94
N TYR A 11 12.05 -16.86 -30.01
CA TYR A 11 11.97 -15.43 -30.28
C TYR A 11 10.58 -14.83 -30.07
N VAL A 12 9.54 -15.63 -29.81
CA VAL A 12 8.16 -15.12 -29.70
C VAL A 12 8.04 -14.08 -28.59
N GLU A 13 8.53 -14.38 -27.39
CA GLU A 13 8.50 -13.45 -26.25
C GLU A 13 9.43 -12.26 -26.47
N ARG A 14 10.61 -12.49 -27.04
CA ARG A 14 11.62 -11.44 -27.29
C ARG A 14 11.12 -10.42 -28.32
N ILE A 15 10.41 -10.87 -29.37
CA ILE A 15 9.78 -9.99 -30.36
C ILE A 15 8.74 -9.06 -29.72
N VAL A 16 8.02 -9.52 -28.69
CA VAL A 16 7.08 -8.67 -27.94
C VAL A 16 7.84 -7.59 -27.15
N LEU A 17 8.98 -7.93 -26.53
CA LEU A 17 9.83 -6.96 -25.82
C LEU A 17 10.39 -5.88 -26.76
N VAL A 18 10.85 -6.29 -27.96
CA VAL A 18 11.27 -5.34 -29.01
C VAL A 18 10.10 -4.42 -29.41
N ALA A 19 8.89 -4.95 -29.55
CA ALA A 19 7.70 -4.13 -29.86
C ALA A 19 7.35 -3.14 -28.73
N LEU A 20 7.68 -3.44 -27.48
CA LEU A 20 7.54 -2.54 -26.33
C LEU A 20 8.61 -1.43 -26.30
N GLY A 21 9.70 -1.60 -27.06
CA GLY A 21 10.82 -0.67 -27.18
C GLY A 21 12.06 -1.08 -26.38
N GLU A 22 12.16 -2.33 -25.93
CA GLU A 22 13.39 -2.87 -25.34
C GLU A 22 14.40 -3.22 -26.44
N GLU A 23 15.69 -3.06 -26.15
CA GLU A 23 16.77 -3.38 -27.08
C GLU A 23 17.08 -4.88 -27.06
N ASP A 24 16.89 -5.56 -28.21
CA ASP A 24 17.29 -6.95 -28.40
C ASP A 24 17.72 -7.22 -29.86
N HIS A 25 19.02 -7.04 -30.12
CA HIS A 25 19.59 -7.14 -31.45
C HIS A 25 19.48 -8.52 -32.09
N GLU A 26 19.41 -9.60 -31.31
CA GLU A 26 19.26 -10.94 -31.89
C GLU A 26 17.83 -11.19 -32.35
N ALA A 27 16.84 -10.74 -31.58
CA ALA A 27 15.44 -10.83 -31.95
C ALA A 27 15.11 -9.92 -33.15
N GLU A 28 15.69 -8.71 -33.19
CA GLU A 28 15.61 -7.81 -34.34
C GLU A 28 16.18 -8.47 -35.60
N ARG A 29 17.42 -8.97 -35.56
CA ARG A 29 18.04 -9.67 -36.68
C ARG A 29 17.22 -10.89 -37.12
N HIS A 30 16.68 -11.66 -36.18
CA HIS A 30 15.82 -12.80 -36.51
C HIS A 30 14.54 -12.37 -37.22
N ALA A 31 13.88 -11.29 -36.78
CA ALA A 31 12.72 -10.72 -37.46
C ALA A 31 13.07 -10.13 -38.84
N GLU A 32 14.29 -9.66 -39.05
CA GLU A 32 14.78 -9.27 -40.38
C GLU A 32 14.96 -10.48 -41.31
N GLU A 33 15.41 -11.62 -40.80
CA GLU A 33 15.69 -12.81 -41.60
C GLU A 33 14.46 -13.72 -41.80
N CYS A 34 13.49 -13.69 -40.88
CA CYS A 34 12.30 -14.55 -40.90
C CYS A 34 11.01 -13.75 -41.18
N GLN A 35 10.36 -14.01 -42.32
CA GLN A 35 9.13 -13.32 -42.73
C GLN A 35 8.00 -13.41 -41.69
N GLY A 36 7.76 -14.57 -41.09
CA GLY A 36 6.69 -14.74 -40.08
C GLY A 36 6.95 -13.93 -38.80
N CYS A 37 8.20 -13.91 -38.33
CA CYS A 37 8.60 -13.11 -37.17
C CYS A 37 8.56 -11.60 -37.47
N ARG A 38 8.84 -11.21 -38.71
CA ARG A 38 8.67 -9.81 -39.18
C ARG A 38 7.22 -9.36 -39.12
N GLU A 39 6.31 -10.16 -39.67
CA GLU A 39 4.88 -9.86 -39.68
C GLU A 39 4.32 -9.80 -38.25
N TRP A 40 4.79 -10.71 -37.37
CA TRP A 40 4.44 -10.70 -35.95
C TRP A 40 4.95 -9.45 -35.22
N LEU A 41 6.20 -9.05 -35.43
CA LEU A 41 6.76 -7.83 -34.83
C LEU A 41 5.97 -6.58 -35.23
N GLU A 42 5.63 -6.44 -36.52
CA GLU A 42 4.84 -5.30 -37.01
C GLU A 42 3.42 -5.30 -36.45
N GLU A 43 2.79 -6.48 -36.31
CA GLU A 43 1.49 -6.57 -35.65
C GLU A 43 1.55 -6.16 -34.17
N MET A 44 2.57 -6.62 -33.43
CA MET A 44 2.75 -6.21 -32.04
C MET A 44 2.99 -4.71 -31.91
N LYS A 45 3.80 -4.09 -32.79
CA LYS A 45 3.99 -2.63 -32.80
C LYS A 45 2.67 -1.89 -33.01
N ARG A 46 1.81 -2.34 -33.93
CA ARG A 46 0.46 -1.75 -34.14
C ARG A 46 -0.41 -1.88 -32.90
N ILE A 47 -0.46 -3.06 -32.28
CA ILE A 47 -1.22 -3.26 -31.03
C ILE A 47 -0.70 -2.32 -29.94
N MET A 48 0.63 -2.19 -29.80
CA MET A 48 1.23 -1.30 -28.81
C MET A 48 0.96 0.17 -29.11
N GLU A 49 0.92 0.59 -30.37
CA GLU A 49 0.55 1.95 -30.74
C GLU A 49 -0.91 2.27 -30.38
N VAL A 50 -1.83 1.32 -30.61
CA VAL A 50 -3.23 1.43 -30.17
C VAL A 50 -3.34 1.37 -28.64
N ALA A 51 -2.60 0.50 -27.96
CA ALA A 51 -2.60 0.41 -26.51
C ALA A 51 -1.93 1.62 -25.83
N ARG A 52 -1.01 2.30 -26.53
CA ARG A 52 -0.42 3.59 -26.15
C ARG A 52 -1.42 4.75 -26.20
N LEU A 53 -2.71 4.50 -26.46
CA LEU A 53 -3.79 5.47 -26.32
C LEU A 53 -3.65 6.23 -24.99
N LYS A 54 -3.05 7.41 -25.15
CA LYS A 54 -2.87 8.54 -24.26
C LYS A 54 -2.89 8.18 -22.78
N ARG A 55 -1.71 8.13 -22.18
CA ARG A 55 -1.56 8.53 -20.76
C ARG A 55 -2.24 9.89 -20.63
N PHE A 56 -3.49 9.88 -20.22
CA PHE A 56 -4.21 11.08 -19.86
C PHE A 56 -3.57 11.47 -18.54
N GLU A 57 -2.76 12.52 -18.53
CA GLU A 57 -2.43 13.14 -17.25
C GLU A 57 -3.77 13.55 -16.63
N PRO A 58 -4.17 12.92 -15.51
CA PRO A 58 -5.43 13.29 -14.89
C PRO A 58 -5.35 14.78 -14.58
N PRO A 59 -6.40 15.57 -14.87
CA PRO A 59 -6.44 16.99 -14.52
C PRO A 59 -5.95 17.17 -13.09
N GLN A 60 -5.01 18.09 -12.87
CA GLN A 60 -4.38 18.29 -11.57
C GLN A 60 -5.43 18.52 -10.47
N GLU A 61 -6.56 19.13 -10.83
CA GLU A 61 -7.74 19.32 -9.99
C GLU A 61 -8.34 18.00 -9.45
N LEU A 62 -8.40 16.94 -10.26
CA LEU A 62 -8.85 15.62 -9.81
C LEU A 62 -7.81 14.95 -8.91
N VAL A 63 -6.53 15.11 -9.21
CA VAL A 63 -5.43 14.63 -8.35
C VAL A 63 -5.50 15.32 -6.99
N ASP A 64 -5.71 16.63 -6.96
CA ASP A 64 -5.78 17.45 -5.75
C ASP A 64 -7.08 17.20 -4.97
N GLN A 65 -8.20 16.94 -5.65
CA GLN A 65 -9.43 16.48 -4.98
C GLN A 65 -9.24 15.13 -4.30
N VAL A 66 -8.62 14.16 -4.98
CA VAL A 66 -8.35 12.83 -4.41
C VAL A 66 -7.34 12.92 -3.27
N LYS A 67 -6.28 13.72 -3.40
CA LYS A 67 -5.33 13.99 -2.31
C LYS A 67 -6.01 14.67 -1.12
N GLY A 68 -6.86 15.66 -1.38
CA GLY A 68 -7.65 16.34 -0.36
C GLY A 68 -8.66 15.40 0.32
N TRP A 69 -9.16 14.37 -0.36
CA TRP A 69 -9.98 13.32 0.25
C TRP A 69 -9.14 12.34 1.07
N ALA A 70 -7.91 12.03 0.64
CA ALA A 70 -6.98 11.19 1.39
C ALA A 70 -6.52 11.86 2.70
N GLU A 71 -6.20 13.16 2.66
CA GLU A 71 -5.80 13.95 3.83
C GLU A 71 -6.94 14.19 4.84
N ARG A 72 -8.19 14.15 4.39
CA ARG A 72 -9.38 14.40 5.22
C ARG A 72 -10.05 13.15 5.76
N ARG A 73 -9.47 11.95 5.57
CA ARG A 73 -10.01 10.73 6.18
C ARG A 73 -9.76 10.76 7.69
N THR A 74 -10.69 11.40 8.40
CA THR A 74 -10.90 11.15 9.82
C THR A 74 -11.47 9.74 9.94
N VAL A 75 -10.57 8.76 10.07
CA VAL A 75 -10.98 7.38 10.27
C VAL A 75 -11.45 7.23 11.71
N ARG A 76 -12.74 6.90 11.87
CA ARG A 76 -13.29 6.55 13.17
C ARG A 76 -12.81 5.15 13.51
N ALA A 77 -12.04 5.02 14.58
CA ALA A 77 -11.59 3.72 15.05
C ALA A 77 -12.74 3.00 15.77
N GLU A 78 -12.99 1.74 15.40
CA GLU A 78 -14.02 0.89 16.02
C GLU A 78 -13.36 -0.16 16.92
N PRO A 79 -13.91 -0.44 18.12
CA PRO A 79 -13.33 -1.42 19.02
C PRO A 79 -13.52 -2.85 18.51
N VAL A 80 -12.40 -3.57 18.30
CA VAL A 80 -12.43 -4.97 17.81
C VAL A 80 -12.32 -5.95 18.96
N ARG A 81 -11.35 -5.74 19.87
CA ARG A 81 -11.12 -6.60 21.04
C ARG A 81 -10.56 -5.77 22.20
N SER A 82 -11.16 -5.93 23.38
CA SER A 82 -10.59 -5.44 24.65
C SER A 82 -9.93 -6.60 25.37
N SER A 83 -8.65 -6.46 25.75
CA SER A 83 -7.92 -7.49 26.50
C SER A 83 -8.05 -7.28 28.00
N LEU A 84 -9.25 -6.96 28.49
CA LEU A 84 -9.52 -6.85 29.93
C LEU A 84 -9.13 -8.14 30.69
N GLY A 85 -9.10 -9.30 30.00
CA GLY A 85 -8.70 -10.58 30.59
C GLY A 85 -7.21 -10.96 30.51
N LEU A 86 -6.35 -10.22 29.79
CA LEU A 86 -4.96 -10.67 29.52
C LEU A 86 -3.87 -9.81 30.15
N ALA A 87 -4.15 -8.55 30.49
CA ALA A 87 -3.19 -7.67 31.17
C ALA A 87 -3.06 -7.97 32.67
N GLY A 88 -4.16 -8.38 33.34
CA GLY A 88 -4.14 -8.75 34.76
C GLY A 88 -3.45 -10.07 35.10
N ALA A 89 -3.07 -10.87 34.09
CA ALA A 89 -2.59 -12.24 34.32
C ALA A 89 -1.07 -12.40 34.36
N ARG A 90 -0.26 -11.39 34.00
CA ARG A 90 1.20 -11.59 33.87
C ARG A 90 2.12 -10.56 34.56
N ARG A 91 1.64 -9.43 35.04
CA ARG A 91 2.42 -8.51 35.90
C ARG A 91 1.46 -7.85 36.88
N GLY A 92 1.86 -7.71 38.15
CA GLY A 92 1.05 -7.12 39.23
C GLY A 92 0.72 -5.62 39.10
N GLU A 93 0.55 -5.12 37.88
CA GLU A 93 0.06 -3.78 37.58
C GLU A 93 -1.47 -3.85 37.44
N ALA A 94 -2.17 -3.75 38.56
CA ALA A 94 -3.64 -3.84 38.61
C ALA A 94 -4.37 -2.78 37.76
N ASP A 95 -3.65 -1.75 37.29
CA ASP A 95 -4.21 -0.61 36.57
C ASP A 95 -3.62 -0.43 35.15
N ALA A 96 -3.41 -1.53 34.42
CA ALA A 96 -3.03 -1.49 33.01
C ALA A 96 -3.93 -2.37 32.14
N PHE A 97 -4.29 -1.89 30.94
CA PHE A 97 -5.04 -2.68 29.95
C PHE A 97 -4.76 -2.22 28.53
N GLN A 98 -5.13 -3.04 27.54
CA GLN A 98 -4.96 -2.72 26.13
C GLN A 98 -6.26 -2.94 25.35
N VAL A 99 -6.45 -2.14 24.31
CA VAL A 99 -7.56 -2.24 23.37
C VAL A 99 -6.99 -2.27 21.96
N LEU A 100 -7.48 -3.19 21.14
CA LEU A 100 -7.23 -3.21 19.71
C LEU A 100 -8.45 -2.61 19.00
N LEU A 101 -8.20 -1.56 18.22
CA LEU A 101 -9.18 -0.88 17.40
C LEU A 101 -8.90 -1.19 15.92
N ASP A 102 -9.95 -1.30 15.11
CA ASP A 102 -9.84 -1.27 13.66
C ASP A 102 -10.00 0.18 13.20
N ALA A 103 -9.07 0.66 12.41
CA ALA A 103 -9.16 1.94 11.74
C ALA A 103 -8.90 1.73 10.25
N ALA A 104 -9.97 1.65 9.45
CA ALA A 104 -9.89 1.49 7.99
C ALA A 104 -9.16 0.20 7.55
N GLY A 105 -9.39 -0.91 8.24
CA GLY A 105 -8.78 -2.21 7.95
C GLY A 105 -7.42 -2.41 8.58
N GLU A 106 -6.91 -1.41 9.30
CA GLU A 106 -5.65 -1.49 10.03
C GLU A 106 -5.89 -1.63 11.53
N THR A 107 -5.03 -2.40 12.20
CA THR A 107 -5.12 -2.57 13.66
C THR A 107 -4.35 -1.46 14.37
N VAL A 108 -5.07 -0.66 15.16
CA VAL A 108 -4.50 0.33 16.09
C VAL A 108 -4.48 -0.25 17.49
N ARG A 109 -3.31 -0.23 18.14
CA ARG A 109 -3.17 -0.68 19.52
C ARG A 109 -3.17 0.52 20.45
N VAL A 110 -4.05 0.48 21.45
CA VAL A 110 -4.10 1.48 22.52
C VAL A 110 -3.80 0.81 23.84
N ALA A 111 -2.76 1.25 24.52
CA ALA A 111 -2.39 0.81 25.86
C ALA A 111 -2.67 1.92 26.87
N TYR A 112 -3.29 1.52 27.98
CA TYR A 112 -3.63 2.37 29.10
C TYR A 112 -2.87 1.91 30.33
N THR A 113 -2.22 2.85 31.01
CA THR A 113 -1.54 2.61 32.28
C THR A 113 -1.89 3.73 33.24
N ARG A 114 -2.31 3.40 34.46
CA ARG A 114 -2.61 4.41 35.47
C ARG A 114 -1.35 4.81 36.23
N GLU A 115 -1.13 6.10 36.36
CA GLU A 115 0.01 6.69 37.09
C GLU A 115 -0.43 8.01 37.72
N ASP A 116 -0.15 8.18 39.02
CA ASP A 116 -0.44 9.40 39.80
C ASP A 116 -1.88 9.92 39.66
N GLY A 117 -2.86 9.01 39.66
CA GLY A 117 -4.28 9.35 39.53
C GLY A 117 -4.72 9.76 38.12
N SER A 118 -3.84 9.62 37.13
CA SER A 118 -4.10 9.87 35.71
C SER A 118 -3.89 8.61 34.87
N TRP A 119 -4.37 8.62 33.62
CA TRP A 119 -4.13 7.57 32.64
C TRP A 119 -3.10 8.04 31.63
N LYS A 120 -1.97 7.36 31.59
CA LYS A 120 -1.05 7.43 30.45
C LYS A 120 -1.58 6.54 29.34
N VAL A 121 -1.72 7.12 28.16
CA VAL A 121 -2.21 6.43 26.98
C VAL A 121 -1.11 6.40 25.93
N LEU A 122 -0.79 5.21 25.46
CA LEU A 122 0.12 4.97 24.36
C LEU A 122 -0.69 4.41 23.20
N VAL A 123 -0.70 5.12 22.09
CA VAL A 123 -1.32 4.66 20.84
C VAL A 123 -0.21 4.30 19.88
N GLU A 124 -0.26 3.07 19.37
CA GLU A 124 0.59 2.57 18.30
C GLU A 124 -0.30 2.30 17.10
N ALA A 125 -0.11 3.10 16.05
CA ALA A 125 -0.82 3.02 14.79
C ALA A 125 0.20 2.88 13.65
N PRO A 126 -0.20 2.38 12.47
CA PRO A 126 0.62 2.41 11.27
C PRO A 126 1.26 3.78 11.01
N ALA A 127 2.50 3.80 10.51
CA ALA A 127 3.26 5.04 10.28
C ALA A 127 2.60 6.00 9.26
N ILE A 128 1.62 5.52 8.50
CA ILE A 128 0.79 6.33 7.59
C ILE A 128 -0.06 7.38 8.33
N TYR A 129 -0.29 7.22 9.64
CA TYR A 129 -1.01 8.20 10.45
C TYR A 129 -0.05 9.25 11.01
N GLY A 130 -0.19 10.50 10.55
CA GLY A 130 0.66 11.61 10.99
C GLY A 130 0.19 12.35 12.25
N SER A 131 -1.08 12.21 12.63
CA SER A 131 -1.64 12.87 13.83
C SER A 131 -2.85 12.13 14.40
N LEU A 132 -3.08 12.28 15.69
CA LEU A 132 -4.21 11.71 16.42
C LEU A 132 -5.06 12.82 17.03
N ARG A 133 -6.39 12.79 16.87
CA ARG A 133 -7.30 13.79 17.45
C ARG A 133 -8.08 13.21 18.63
N ILE A 134 -8.00 13.86 19.79
CA ILE A 134 -8.59 13.40 21.06
C ILE A 134 -9.25 14.57 21.77
N GLY A 135 -10.55 14.49 22.04
CA GLY A 135 -11.28 15.54 22.76
C GLY A 135 -11.09 16.93 22.14
N GLY A 136 -10.97 17.01 20.82
CA GLY A 136 -10.72 18.25 20.08
C GLY A 136 -9.26 18.70 19.97
N LYS A 137 -8.32 18.03 20.65
CA LYS A 137 -6.88 18.32 20.58
C LYS A 137 -6.18 17.41 19.59
N THR A 138 -5.22 17.94 18.86
CA THR A 138 -4.35 17.17 17.96
C THR A 138 -3.05 16.82 18.67
N VAL A 139 -2.70 15.54 18.68
CA VAL A 139 -1.43 15.01 19.20
C VAL A 139 -0.62 14.55 17.99
N ALA A 140 0.54 15.17 17.79
CA ALA A 140 1.52 14.70 16.80
C ALA A 140 2.28 13.50 17.38
N GLY A 141 2.53 12.50 16.55
CA GLY A 141 3.32 11.32 16.90
C GLY A 141 4.52 11.22 15.98
N SER A 142 5.57 10.56 16.45
CA SER A 142 6.70 10.16 15.63
C SER A 142 6.54 8.67 15.33
N ASP A 143 6.71 8.27 14.07
CA ASP A 143 6.75 6.87 13.64
C ASP A 143 5.50 6.06 14.03
N GLY A 144 4.31 6.68 13.95
CA GLY A 144 3.04 6.03 14.28
C GLY A 144 2.80 5.82 15.80
N ARG A 145 3.64 6.39 16.66
CA ARG A 145 3.49 6.31 18.12
C ARG A 145 3.08 7.64 18.72
N PHE A 146 1.98 7.62 19.48
CA PHE A 146 1.41 8.78 20.14
C PHE A 146 1.34 8.55 21.65
N ARG A 147 1.76 9.55 22.43
CA ARG A 147 1.73 9.51 23.89
C ARG A 147 1.01 10.72 24.43
N PHE A 148 0.07 10.50 25.33
CA PHE A 148 -0.64 11.58 26.02
C PHE A 148 -1.19 11.09 27.36
N THR A 149 -1.58 12.03 28.21
CA THR A 149 -2.15 11.76 29.54
C THR A 149 -3.56 12.32 29.61
N VAL A 150 -4.49 11.52 30.13
CA VAL A 150 -5.88 11.94 30.41
C VAL A 150 -6.23 11.74 31.87
N ARG A 151 -7.03 12.64 32.44
CA ARG A 151 -7.46 12.53 33.85
C ARG A 151 -8.50 11.42 34.06
N SER A 152 -9.30 11.12 33.03
CA SER A 152 -10.34 10.08 33.07
C SER A 152 -10.62 9.54 31.69
N LEU A 153 -11.06 8.27 31.60
CA LEU A 153 -11.43 7.58 30.36
C LEU A 153 -12.94 7.66 30.03
N LYS A 154 -13.60 8.73 30.48
CA LYS A 154 -15.04 8.93 30.24
C LYS A 154 -15.36 9.21 28.78
#